data_AF-A0A2R8CKP7-F1
#
_entry.id   AF-A0A2R8CKP7-F1
#
_cell.length_a   1.000
_cell.length_b   1.000
_cell.length_c   1.000
_cell.angle_alpha   90.00
_cell.angle_beta   90.00
_cell.angle_gamma   90.00
#
_symmetry.space_group_name_H-M   'P 1'
#
loop_
_entity.id
_entity.type
_entity.pdbx_description
1 polymer ?
#
loop_
_entity_poly.entity_id
_entity_poly.type
_entity_poly.pdbx_seq_one_letter_code
_entity_poly.pdbx_strand_id
1 'polypeptide(L)' 'MPTTRQADIPNDRDLGHVLEAVREQQGLETIDQAAEFLLRRRMRIMARRSTGRRALRPVGKD' A
#
# COMPACT_ATOMS: atom_id res chain seq x y z
N MET A 1 -19.11 -13.49 -8.91
CA MET A 1 -18.42 -12.61 -9.88
C MET A 1 -17.24 -11.95 -9.19
N PRO A 2 -15.98 -12.27 -9.50
CA PRO A 2 -14.85 -11.52 -8.95
C PRO A 2 -14.78 -10.20 -9.72
N THR A 3 -15.02 -9.08 -9.04
CA THR A 3 -14.83 -7.76 -9.64
C THR A 3 -13.33 -7.55 -9.81
N THR A 4 -12.81 -7.87 -10.99
CA THR A 4 -11.46 -7.47 -11.40
C THR A 4 -11.43 -5.95 -11.35
N ARG A 5 -10.87 -5.41 -10.27
CA ARG A 5 -10.64 -3.98 -10.15
C ARG A 5 -9.54 -3.66 -11.16
N GLN A 6 -9.92 -3.18 -12.34
CA GLN A 6 -8.98 -2.56 -13.27
C GLN A 6 -8.18 -1.54 -12.45
N ALA A 7 -6.88 -1.80 -12.35
CA ALA A 7 -5.96 -0.84 -11.78
C ALA A 7 -5.91 0.30 -12.80
N ASP A 8 -6.56 1.40 -12.45
CA ASP A 8 -6.40 2.66 -13.16
C ASP A 8 -4.95 3.08 -12.93
N ILE A 9 -4.06 2.69 -13.84
CA ILE A 9 -2.64 3.03 -13.76
C ILE A 9 -2.59 4.52 -14.16
N PRO A 10 -2.21 5.42 -13.25
CA PRO A 10 -2.13 6.84 -13.58
C PRO A 10 -1.16 7.03 -14.74
N ASN A 11 -1.49 7.96 -15.66
CA ASN A 11 -0.55 8.40 -16.67
C ASN A 11 0.72 8.97 -15.98
N ASP A 12 1.88 8.92 -16.64
CA ASP A 12 3.18 9.26 -16.02
C ASP A 12 3.21 10.67 -15.38
N ARG A 13 2.45 11.63 -15.92
CA ARG A 13 2.29 12.97 -15.31
C ARG A 13 1.57 12.91 -13.96
N ASP A 14 0.48 12.16 -13.88
CA ASP A 14 -0.31 12.03 -12.66
C ASP A 14 0.49 11.29 -11.58
N LEU A 15 1.30 10.31 -12.00
CA LEU A 15 2.20 9.59 -11.10
C LEU A 15 3.25 10.52 -10.48
N GLY A 16 3.89 11.37 -11.28
CA GLY A 16 4.85 12.36 -10.78
C GLY A 16 4.25 13.31 -9.75
N HIS A 17 3.06 13.86 -10.03
CA HIS A 17 2.37 14.75 -9.09
C HIS A 17 2.02 14.07 -7.76
N VAL A 18 1.59 12.80 -7.81
CA VAL A 18 1.29 12.03 -6.60
C VAL A 18 2.56 11.77 -5.79
N LEU A 19 3.67 11.40 -6.44
CA LEU A 19 4.93 11.13 -5.75
C LEU A 19 5.51 12.40 -5.11
N GLU A 20 5.43 13.54 -5.79
CA GLU A 20 5.85 14.84 -5.26
C GLU A 20 5.01 15.24 -4.03
N ALA A 21 3.68 15.12 -4.13
CA ALA A 21 2.80 15.42 -3.00
C ALA A 21 3.08 14.52 -1.79
N VAL A 22 3.40 13.24 -2.01
CA VAL A 22 3.78 12.32 -0.93
C VAL A 22 5.15 12.68 -0.34
N ARG A 23 6.11 13.06 -1.18
CA ARG A 23 7.44 13.50 -0.74
C ARG A 23 7.33 14.67 0.23
N GLU A 24 6.59 15.71 -0.15
CA GLU A 24 6.37 16.90 0.70
C GLU A 24 5.61 16.55 1.99
N GLN A 25 4.50 15.80 1.89
CA GLN A 25 3.68 15.46 3.05
C GLN A 25 4.39 14.61 4.09
N GLN A 26 5.32 13.76 3.66
CA GLN A 26 6.06 12.84 4.53
C GLN A 26 7.47 13.34 4.87
N GLY A 27 7.88 14.51 4.34
CA GLY A 27 9.20 15.08 4.57
C GLY A 27 10.34 14.23 4.01
N LEU A 28 10.15 13.63 2.83
CA LEU A 28 11.13 12.75 2.19
C LEU A 28 12.08 13.55 1.30
N GLU A 29 13.30 13.06 1.13
CA GLU A 29 14.33 13.77 0.38
C GLU A 29 14.14 13.60 -1.13
N THR A 30 13.74 12.40 -1.57
CA THR A 30 13.67 12.04 -2.99
C THR A 30 12.33 11.46 -3.41
N ILE A 31 12.04 11.53 -4.70
CA ILE A 31 10.88 10.86 -5.33
C ILE A 31 10.92 9.34 -5.12
N ASP A 32 12.12 8.74 -5.18
CA ASP A 32 12.29 7.29 -4.96
C ASP A 32 11.87 6.89 -3.55
N GLN A 33 12.20 7.69 -2.54
CA GLN A 33 11.73 7.47 -1.17
C GLN A 33 10.20 7.56 -1.07
N ALA A 34 9.56 8.45 -1.82
CA ALA A 34 8.10 8.55 -1.87
C ALA A 34 7.46 7.31 -2.54
N ALA A 35 8.06 6.80 -3.61
CA ALA A 35 7.63 5.57 -4.25
C ALA A 35 7.76 4.37 -3.30
N GLU A 36 8.90 4.25 -2.61
CA GLU A 36 9.14 3.21 -1.61
C GLU A 36 8.13 3.30 -0.45
N PHE A 37 7.84 4.51 0.03
CA PHE A 37 6.86 4.75 1.08
C PHE A 37 5.47 4.23 0.69
N LEU A 38 4.99 4.55 -0.51
CA LEU A 38 3.70 4.08 -1.02
C LEU A 38 3.67 2.56 -1.16
N LEU A 39 4.75 1.95 -1.65
CA LEU A 39 4.87 0.50 -1.78
C LEU A 39 4.78 -0.19 -0.41
N ARG A 40 5.56 0.27 0.57
CA ARG A 40 5.55 -0.26 1.95
C ARG A 40 4.18 -0.10 2.59
N ARG A 41 3.53 1.06 2.40
CA ARG A 41 2.16 1.31 2.88
C ARG A 41 1.17 0.32 2.27
N ARG A 42 1.25 0.09 0.95
CA ARG A 42 0.38 -0.87 0.26
C ARG A 42 0.59 -2.28 0.76
N MET A 43 1.84 -2.72 0.92
CA MET A 43 2.17 -4.04 1.47
C MET A 43 1.59 -4.23 2.87
N ARG A 44 1.70 -3.23 3.76
CA ARG A 44 1.11 -3.29 5.11
C ARG A 44 -0.41 -3.44 5.08
N ILE A 45 -1.09 -2.71 4.19
CA ILE A 45 -2.54 -2.82 4.00
C ILE A 45 -2.90 -4.21 3.48
N MET A 46 -2.16 -4.71 2.49
CA MET A 46 -2.39 -6.03 1.90
C MET A 46 -2.17 -7.14 2.92
N ALA A 47 -1.10 -7.08 3.70
CA ALA A 47 -0.81 -8.03 4.77
C ALA A 47 -1.95 -8.08 5.82
N ARG A 48 -2.45 -6.91 6.25
CA ARG A 48 -3.60 -6.84 7.18
C ARG A 48 -4.88 -7.42 6.58
N ARG A 49 -5.08 -7.29 5.25
CA ARG A 49 -6.26 -7.82 4.55
C ARG A 49 -6.12 -9.32 4.28
N SER A 50 -4.93 -9.81 3.95
CA SER A 50 -4.67 -11.22 3.67
C SER A 50 -4.73 -12.08 4.91
N THR A 51 -4.41 -11.55 6.09
CA THR A 51 -4.61 -12.26 7.36
C THR A 51 -6.08 -12.33 7.80
N GLY A 52 -6.97 -11.50 7.23
CA GLY A 52 -8.39 -11.43 7.57
C GLY A 52 -8.66 -11.19 9.06
N ARG A 53 -9.94 -11.11 9.47
CA ARG A 53 -10.38 -11.10 10.89
C ARG A 53 -10.06 -12.38 11.66
N ARG A 54 -9.18 -13.25 11.16
CA ARG A 54 -8.74 -14.44 11.90
C ARG A 54 -7.70 -14.00 12.91
N ALA A 55 -8.18 -13.55 14.06
CA ALA A 55 -7.45 -13.76 15.30
C ALA A 55 -6.97 -15.21 15.27
N LEU A 56 -5.66 -15.43 15.30
CA LEU A 56 -5.08 -16.72 15.57
C LEU A 56 -5.64 -17.13 16.93
N ARG A 57 -6.69 -17.96 16.98
CA ARG A 57 -7.03 -18.62 18.22
C ARG A 57 -5.87 -19.57 18.51
N PRO A 58 -5.32 -19.58 19.73
CA PRO A 58 -4.39 -20.63 20.09
C PRO A 58 -5.08 -21.98 19.85
N VAL A 59 -4.46 -22.82 19.01
CA VAL A 59 -4.77 -24.25 18.98
C VAL A 59 -4.47 -24.80 20.37
N GLY A 60 -5.36 -25.66 20.86
CA GLY A 60 -5.49 -26.05 22.27
C GLY A 60 -4.18 -26.29 22.99
N LYS A 61 -4.14 -25.87 24.26
CA LYS A 61 -3.36 -26.57 25.26
C LYS A 61 -4.37 -27.40 26.06
N ASP A 62 -4.07 -28.69 26.15
CA ASP A 62 -4.84 -29.74 26.81
C ASP A 62 -5.24 -29.38 28.26
#